data_AF-A0A960AEC6-F1
#
_entry.id   AF-A0A960AEC6-F1
#
_cell.length_a   1.000
_cell.length_b   1.000
_cell.length_c   1.000
_cell.angle_alpha   90.00
_cell.angle_beta   90.00
_cell.angle_gamma   90.00
#
_symmetry.space_group_name_H-M   'P 1'
#
loop_
_entity.id
_entity.type
_entity.pdbx_description
1 polymer ?
#
loop_
_entity_poly.entity_id
_entity_poly.type
_entity_poly.pdbx_seq_one_letter_code
_entity_poly.pdbx_strand_id
1 'polypeptide(L)' 'MGYRLKMRIWRGDQSGGDLGDYEVEVSEGEVVLDAIHRVQATQAGDLAVRWNCKAGKC' A
#
# COMPACT_ATOMS: atom_id res chain seq x y z
N MET A 1 18.79 -1.47 7.53
CA MET A 1 18.07 -0.47 8.38
C MET A 1 16.72 -0.19 7.73
N GLY A 2 15.66 -0.03 8.52
CA GLY A 2 14.34 0.36 7.99
C GLY A 2 14.18 1.88 7.87
N TYR A 3 13.19 2.32 7.10
CA TYR A 3 12.77 3.72 7.02
C TYR A 3 11.25 3.83 7.08
N ARG A 4 10.72 5.01 7.42
CA ARG A 4 9.27 5.27 7.31
C ARG A 4 8.93 5.75 5.91
N LEU A 5 8.14 4.96 5.19
CA LEU A 5 7.62 5.30 3.88
C LEU A 5 6.30 6.05 4.03
N LYS A 6 6.25 7.28 3.51
CA LYS A 6 5.01 8.06 3.37
C LYS A 6 4.42 7.83 2.00
N MET A 7 3.15 7.44 1.95
CA MET A 7 2.42 7.13 0.73
C MET A 7 1.14 7.95 0.66
N ARG A 8 0.81 8.39 -0.56
CA ARG A 8 -0.53 8.88 -0.87
C ARG A 8 -1.26 7.83 -1.68
N ILE A 9 -2.32 7.28 -1.11
CA ILE A 9 -3.11 6.20 -1.70
C ILE A 9 -4.49 6.75 -2.06
N TRP A 10 -4.90 6.55 -3.30
CA TRP A 10 -6.25 6.90 -3.74
C TRP A 10 -7.29 6.02 -3.04
N ARG A 11 -8.30 6.66 -2.45
CA ARG A 11 -9.40 6.04 -1.73
C ARG A 11 -10.69 6.52 -2.36
N GLY A 12 -11.40 5.60 -3.02
CA GLY A 12 -12.62 5.95 -3.73
C GLY A 12 -13.23 4.79 -4.48
N ASP A 13 -14.38 5.07 -5.09
CA ASP A 13 -15.14 4.15 -5.92
C ASP A 13 -15.62 4.85 -7.21
N GLN A 14 -16.67 4.32 -7.84
CA GLN A 14 -17.23 4.85 -9.09
C GLN A 14 -17.80 6.27 -8.96
N SER A 15 -18.12 6.72 -7.74
CA SER A 15 -18.70 8.04 -7.46
C SER A 15 -17.65 9.14 -7.22
N GLY A 16 -16.39 8.76 -6.98
CA GLY A 16 -15.30 9.68 -6.68
C GLY A 16 -14.37 9.15 -5.60
N GLY A 17 -13.47 10.01 -5.12
CA GLY A 17 -12.50 9.67 -4.10
C GLY A 17 -11.50 10.78 -3.85
N ASP A 18 -10.58 10.52 -2.93
CA ASP A 18 -9.51 11.43 -2.55
C ASP A 18 -8.21 10.67 -2.27
N LEU A 19 -7.09 11.40 -2.24
CA LEU A 19 -5.81 10.85 -1.77
C LEU A 19 -5.77 10.86 -0.24
N GLY A 20 -5.59 9.69 0.36
CA GLY A 20 -5.27 9.55 1.78
C GLY A 20 -3.76 9.42 2.00
N ASP A 21 -3.25 10.06 3.05
CA ASP A 21 -1.86 9.92 3.50
C ASP A 21 -1.71 8.74 4.46
N TYR A 22 -0.70 7.91 4.22
CA TYR A 22 -0.36 6.74 5.05
C TYR A 22 1.14 6.71 5.32
N GLU A 23 1.52 6.22 6.49
CA GLU A 23 2.93 6.05 6.85
C GLU A 23 3.14 4.65 7.46
N VAL A 24 4.13 3.93 6.94
CA VAL A 24 4.50 2.60 7.43
C VAL A 24 6.01 2.46 7.49
N GLU A 25 6.50 1.67 8.43
CA GLU A 25 7.89 1.23 8.42
C GLU A 25 8.11 0.22 7.29
N VAL A 26 9.23 0.32 6.60
CA VAL A 26 9.68 -0.63 5.58
C VAL A 26 11.14 -1.00 5.79
N SER A 27 11.49 -2.23 5.43
CA SER A 27 12.83 -2.80 5.58
C SER A 27 13.52 -3.00 4.22
N GLU A 28 14.83 -3.20 4.26
CA GLU A 28 15.62 -3.52 3.07
C GLU A 28 15.11 -4.80 2.39
N GLY A 29 14.98 -4.77 1.06
CA GLY A 29 14.44 -5.88 0.27
C GLY A 29 12.91 -5.93 0.16
N GLU A 30 12.17 -5.11 0.93
CA GLU A 30 10.74 -4.95 0.75
C GLU A 30 10.42 -4.11 -0.49
N VAL A 31 9.32 -4.44 -1.17
CA VAL A 31 8.82 -3.70 -2.34
C VAL A 31 7.50 -3.01 -2.01
N VAL A 32 7.02 -2.15 -2.93
CA VAL A 32 5.77 -1.39 -2.73
C VAL A 32 4.57 -2.27 -2.36
N LEU A 33 4.51 -3.51 -2.87
CA LEU A 33 3.46 -4.46 -2.50
C LEU A 33 3.46 -4.78 -1.00
N ASP A 34 4.64 -4.93 -0.39
CA ASP A 34 4.76 -5.20 1.04
C ASP A 34 4.24 -4.01 1.86
N ALA A 35 4.59 -2.78 1.45
CA ALA A 35 4.12 -1.56 2.08
C ALA A 35 2.58 -1.39 1.94
N ILE A 36 2.02 -1.65 0.76
CA ILE A 36 0.58 -1.61 0.51
C ILE A 36 -0.16 -2.63 1.38
N HIS A 37 0.33 -3.88 1.43
CA HIS A 37 -0.27 -4.91 2.29
C HIS A 37 -0.15 -4.56 3.78
N ARG A 38 0.93 -3.90 4.21
CA ARG A 38 1.07 -3.40 5.58
C ARG A 38 0.03 -2.33 5.89
N VAL A 39 -0.18 -1.37 5.00
CA VAL A 39 -1.26 -0.39 5.15
C VAL A 39 -2.62 -1.08 5.22
N GLN A 40 -2.90 -2.01 4.31
CA GLN A 40 -4.15 -2.76 4.29
C GLN A 40 -4.37 -3.51 5.61
N ALA A 41 -3.37 -4.21 6.11
CA ALA A 41 -3.50 -5.02 7.33
C ALA A 41 -3.61 -4.18 8.63
N THR A 42 -3.07 -2.96 8.67
CA THR A 42 -2.89 -2.21 9.94
C THR A 42 -3.66 -0.90 10.04
N GLN A 43 -3.97 -0.26 8.91
CA GLN A 43 -4.54 1.09 8.87
C GLN A 43 -5.83 1.16 8.04
N ALA A 44 -5.93 0.39 6.97
CA ALA A 44 -7.04 0.46 6.02
C ALA A 44 -7.44 -0.94 5.53
N GLY A 45 -8.10 -1.72 6.40
CA GLY A 45 -8.52 -3.11 6.13
C GLY A 45 -9.45 -3.29 4.94
N ASP A 46 -10.14 -2.22 4.55
CA ASP A 46 -11.05 -2.14 3.42
C ASP A 46 -10.35 -1.66 2.13
N LEU A 47 -9.03 -1.42 2.16
CA LEU A 47 -8.28 -0.99 0.98
C LEU A 47 -8.35 -2.08 -0.09
N ALA A 48 -8.94 -1.74 -1.23
CA ALA A 48 -8.94 -2.61 -2.39
C ALA A 48 -7.53 -2.69 -2.98
N VAL A 49 -6.94 -3.89 -2.97
CA VAL A 49 -5.63 -4.16 -3.57
C VAL A 49 -5.78 -5.35 -4.51
N ARG A 50 -5.38 -5.19 -5.78
CA ARG A 50 -5.29 -6.28 -6.74
C ARG A 50 -3.85 -6.46 -7.17
N TRP A 51 -3.28 -7.59 -6.80
CA TRP A 51 -1.93 -7.98 -7.19
C TRP A 51 -1.92 -9.48 -7.48
N ASN A 52 -1.19 -9.89 -8.51
CA ASN A 52 -1.07 -11.31 -8.86
C ASN A 52 0.29 -11.86 -8.41
N CYS A 53 1.37 -11.45 -9.07
CA CYS A 53 2.71 -11.95 -8.80
C CYS A 53 3.61 -10.88 -8.15
N LYS A 54 4.23 -11.19 -7.02
CA LYS A 54 5.24 -10.32 -6.40
C LYS A 54 6.52 -10.18 -7.24
N ALA A 55 6.78 -11.14 -8.12
CA ALA A 55 8.01 -11.24 -8.92
C ALA A 55 7.95 -10.54 -10.29
N GLY A 56 6.85 -9.88 -10.66
CA GLY A 56 6.73 -9.17 -11.95
C GLY A 56 6.78 -10.07 -13.19
N LYS A 57 6.23 -11.28 -13.11
CA LYS A 57 6.16 -12.29 -14.19
C LYS A 57 4.72 -12.65 -14.59
N CYS A 58 3.81 -11.75 -14.31
CA CYS A 58 2.40 -11.72 -14.65
C CYS A 58 2.16 -10.36 -15.33
#